data_AF-A0A3C2D0X4-F1
#
_entry.id   AF-A0A3C2D0X4-F1
#
_cell.length_a   1.000
_cell.length_b   1.000
_cell.length_c   1.000
_cell.angle_alpha   90.00
_cell.angle_beta   90.00
_cell.angle_gamma   90.00
#
_symmetry.space_group_name_H-M   'P 1'
#
loop_
_entity.id
_entity.type
_entity.pdbx_description
1 polymer ?
#
loop_
_entity_poly.entity_id
_entity_poly.type
_entity_poly.pdbx_seq_one_letter_code
_entity_poly.pdbx_strand_id
1 'polypeptide(L)' 'MDITLNESWISGKYSCGVINTSLGTVEVFDQEEGFFAQDEHAWEIISEIHQIWISGELTTEQAFQQWISSNF' A
#
# COMPACT_ATOMS: atom_id res chain seq x y z
N MET A 1 -14.35 18.58 2.62
CA MET A 1 -14.96 17.40 3.26
C MET A 1 -13.91 16.87 4.22
N ASP A 2 -14.13 17.04 5.53
CA ASP A 2 -13.27 16.45 6.54
C ASP A 2 -13.53 14.94 6.56
N ILE A 3 -12.58 14.18 6.04
CA ILE A 3 -12.55 12.73 6.24
C ILE A 3 -11.92 12.54 7.61
N THR A 4 -12.74 12.24 8.62
CA THR A 4 -12.24 11.80 9.93
C THR A 4 -11.58 10.43 9.75
N LEU A 5 -10.33 10.43 9.28
CA LEU A 5 -9.47 9.27 9.04
C LEU A 5 -8.98 8.71 10.36
N ASN A 6 -9.80 7.93 11.05
CA ASN A 6 -9.32 7.16 12.17
C ASN A 6 -10.00 5.79 12.17
N GLU A 7 -9.40 4.88 11.41
CA GLU A 7 -9.33 3.44 11.73
C GLU A 7 -8.48 2.72 10.67
N SER A 8 -7.23 2.42 11.04
CA SER A 8 -6.31 1.47 10.35
C SER A 8 -5.56 1.97 9.11
N TRP A 9 -4.59 2.87 9.31
CA TRP A 9 -3.53 3.08 8.33
C TRP A 9 -2.82 1.74 8.00
N ILE A 10 -2.76 1.38 6.72
CA ILE A 10 -2.08 0.17 6.24
C ILE A 10 -0.55 0.34 6.33
N SER A 11 0.00 0.16 7.53
CA SER A 11 1.45 0.12 7.74
C SER A 11 1.89 -1.30 8.03
N GLY A 12 3.01 -1.73 7.44
CA GLY A 12 3.56 -3.05 7.69
C GLY A 12 4.73 -3.40 6.76
N LYS A 13 5.53 -4.36 7.22
CA LYS A 13 6.50 -5.06 6.39
C LYS A 13 5.88 -6.39 5.96
N TYR A 14 5.84 -6.62 4.66
CA TYR A 14 5.23 -7.76 4.01
C TYR A 14 6.29 -8.53 3.21
N SER A 15 5.94 -9.72 2.73
CA SER A 15 6.81 -10.50 1.85
C SER A 15 7.10 -9.79 0.53
N CYS A 16 6.13 -9.02 0.02
CA CYS A 16 6.21 -8.31 -1.26
C CYS A 16 6.70 -6.86 -1.15
N GLY A 17 6.90 -6.32 0.06
CA GLY A 17 7.28 -4.91 0.20
C GLY A 17 7.08 -4.33 1.60
N VAL A 18 7.17 -3.01 1.71
CA VAL A 18 6.93 -2.24 2.93
C VAL A 18 5.98 -1.09 2.63
N ILE A 19 4.99 -0.89 3.51
CA ILE A 19 4.20 0.32 3.54
C ILE A 19 4.45 1.01 4.89
N ASN A 20 4.86 2.28 4.84
CA ASN A 20 5.07 3.10 6.03
C ASN A 20 4.29 4.39 5.91
N THR A 21 3.11 4.43 6.52
CA THR A 21 2.22 5.59 6.49
C THR A 21 2.70 6.73 7.38
N SER A 22 3.59 6.49 8.35
CA SER A 22 4.21 7.55 9.15
C SER A 22 5.24 8.35 8.36
N LEU A 23 5.91 7.70 7.41
CA LEU A 23 6.87 8.34 6.52
C LEU A 23 6.30 8.67 5.14
N GLY A 24 5.09 8.18 4.83
CA GLY A 24 4.52 8.29 3.49
C GLY A 24 5.39 7.61 2.45
N THR A 25 5.75 6.34 2.66
CA THR A 25 6.60 5.57 1.73
C THR A 25 6.02 4.21 1.42
N VAL A 26 6.21 3.74 0.18
CA VAL A 26 5.91 2.39 -0.28
C VAL A 26 7.14 1.83 -0.99
N GLU A 27 7.56 0.63 -0.61
CA GLU A 27 8.65 -0.12 -1.24
C GLU A 27 8.11 -1.48 -1.70
N VAL A 28 8.40 -1.88 -2.93
CA VAL A 28 8.02 -3.18 -3.51
C VAL A 28 9.28 -3.98 -3.81
N PHE A 29 9.30 -5.22 -3.35
CA PHE A 29 10.45 -6.13 -3.46
C PHE A 29 10.41 -7.05 -4.68
N ASP A 30 9.61 -6.73 -5.71
CA ASP A 30 9.46 -7.61 -6.88
C ASP A 30 10.78 -7.81 -7.65
N GLN A 31 10.92 -8.98 -8.28
CA GLN A 31 12.16 -9.74 -8.40
C GLN A 31 13.19 -9.27 -9.45
N GLU A 32 12.92 -8.19 -10.19
CA GLU A 32 13.88 -7.69 -11.21
C GLU A 32 14.36 -6.26 -10.94
N GLU A 33 13.47 -5.33 -10.58
CA GLU A 33 13.82 -3.98 -10.17
C GLU A 33 12.90 -3.55 -9.01
N GLY A 34 13.45 -3.36 -7.82
CA GLY A 34 12.68 -2.89 -6.67
C GLY A 34 12.06 -1.52 -6.97
N PHE A 35 10.81 -1.31 -6.56
CA PHE A 35 10.11 -0.03 -6.73
C PHE A 35 10.03 0.71 -5.40
N PHE A 36 10.18 2.04 -5.45
CA PHE A 36 10.08 2.91 -4.28
C PHE A 36 9.30 4.18 -4.61
N ALA A 37 8.31 4.49 -3.78
CA ALA A 37 7.51 5.70 -3.82
C ALA A 37 7.55 6.43 -2.47
N GLN A 38 7.45 7.75 -2.51
CA GLN A 38 7.40 8.62 -1.34
C GLN A 38 6.37 9.76 -1.52
N ASP A 39 6.04 10.42 -0.41
CA ASP A 39 5.19 11.61 -0.36
C ASP A 39 3.84 11.39 -1.07
N GLU A 40 3.42 12.31 -1.94
CA GLU A 40 2.13 12.28 -2.65
C GLU A 40 1.91 10.96 -3.41
N HIS A 41 2.94 10.48 -4.11
CA HIS A 41 2.83 9.26 -4.90
C HIS A 41 2.67 8.01 -4.01
N ALA A 42 3.36 7.96 -2.87
CA ALA A 42 3.13 6.89 -1.90
C ALA A 42 1.71 6.94 -1.33
N TRP A 43 1.15 8.13 -1.09
CA TRP A 43 -0.21 8.28 -0.58
C TRP A 43 -1.27 7.86 -1.59
N GLU A 44 -1.06 8.09 -2.88
CA GLU A 44 -1.90 7.57 -3.96
C GLU A 44 -1.93 6.03 -3.91
N ILE A 45 -0.76 5.41 -3.87
CA ILE A 45 -0.60 3.95 -3.81
C ILE A 45 -1.23 3.38 -2.53
N ILE A 46 -0.96 3.98 -1.37
CA ILE A 46 -1.54 3.57 -0.08
C ILE A 46 -3.07 3.64 -0.14
N SER A 47 -3.62 4.67 -0.80
CA SER A 47 -5.06 4.82 -0.96
C SER A 47 -5.64 3.74 -1.85
N GLU A 48 -4.98 3.38 -2.95
CA GLU A 48 -5.40 2.28 -3.84
C GLU A 48 -5.37 0.93 -3.13
N ILE A 49 -4.28 0.61 -2.43
CA ILE A 49 -4.16 -0.63 -1.66
C ILE A 49 -5.23 -0.69 -0.56
N HIS A 50 -5.49 0.42 0.12
CA HIS A 50 -6.55 0.51 1.11
C HIS A 50 -7.94 0.25 0.50
N GLN A 51 -8.23 0.78 -0.70
CA GLN A 51 -9.49 0.49 -1.41
C GLN A 51 -9.63 -0.99 -1.76
N ILE A 52 -8.55 -1.64 -2.23
CA ILE A 52 -8.55 -3.08 -2.51
C ILE A 52 -8.84 -3.86 -1.23
N TRP A 53 -8.19 -3.48 -0.12
CA TRP A 53 -8.34 -4.14 1.17
C TRP A 53 -9.76 -4.10 1.71
N ILE A 54 -10.38 -2.92 1.79
CA ILE A 54 -11.73 -2.75 2.34
C ILE A 54 -12.82 -3.33 1.43
N SER A 55 -12.54 -3.51 0.14
CA SER A 55 -13.49 -4.05 -0.84
C SER A 55 -13.47 -5.58 -0.94
N GLY A 56 -12.38 -6.23 -0.52
CA GLY A 56 -12.08 -7.61 -0.93
C GLY A 56 -12.20 -8.71 0.12
N GLU A 57 -12.56 -8.43 1.38
CA GLU A 57 -12.35 -9.37 2.51
C GLU A 57 -10.90 -9.94 2.54
N LEU A 58 -9.94 -9.15 2.09
CA LEU A 58 -8.53 -9.54 1.99
C LEU A 58 -7.77 -9.17 3.26
N THR A 59 -6.60 -9.78 3.43
CA THR A 59 -5.57 -9.22 4.31
C THR A 59 -4.90 -8.01 3.64
N THR A 60 -4.25 -7.16 4.44
CA THR A 60 -3.47 -6.02 3.93
C THR A 60 -2.36 -6.46 2.99
N GLU A 61 -1.70 -7.58 3.28
CA GLU A 61 -0.66 -8.16 2.42
C GLU A 61 -1.22 -8.64 1.08
N GLN A 62 -2.38 -9.30 1.07
CA GLN A 62 -3.03 -9.73 -0.18
C GLN A 62 -3.49 -8.53 -1.02
N ALA A 63 -4.01 -7.48 -0.39
CA ALA A 63 -4.35 -6.25 -1.09
C ALA A 63 -3.12 -5.60 -1.73
N PHE A 64 -1.99 -5.59 -1.01
CA PHE A 64 -0.73 -5.08 -1.53
C PHE A 64 -0.19 -5.94 -2.69
N GLN A 65 -0.22 -7.26 -2.55
CA GLN A 65 0.14 -8.19 -3.64
C GLN A 65 -0.73 -7.98 -4.87
N GLN A 66 -2.05 -7.79 -4.69
CA GLN A 66 -2.97 -7.55 -5.80
C GLN A 66 -2.69 -6.21 -6.50
N TRP A 67 -2.34 -5.18 -5.75
CA TRP A 67 -1.91 -3.90 -6.32
C TRP A 67 -0.63 -4.07 -7.17
N ILE A 68 0.37 -4.80 -6.65
CA ILE A 68 1.61 -5.10 -7.38
C ILE A 68 1.28 -5.83 -8.70
N SER A 69 0.51 -6.91 -8.65
CA SER A 69 0.12 -7.68 -9.85
C SER A 69 -0.70 -6.90 -10.89
N SER A 70 -1.22 -5.72 -10.54
CA SER A 70 -2.00 -4.86 -11.44
C SER A 70 -1.15 -3.75 -12.07
N ASN A 71 0.03 -3.46 -11.51
CA ASN A 71 0.87 -2.32 -11.88
C ASN A 71 2.27 -2.72 -12.38
N PHE A 72 2.69 -3.97 -12.17
CA PHE A 72 3.94 -4.58 -12.64
C PHE A 72 3.62 -5.87 -13.41
#